data_AF-A0A950QDC3-F1
#
_entry.id   AF-A0A950QDC3-F1
#
_cell.length_a   1.000
_cell.length_b   1.000
_cell.length_c   1.000
_cell.angle_alpha   90.00
_cell.angle_beta   90.00
_cell.angle_gamma   90.00
#
_symmetry.space_group_name_H-M   'P 1'
#
loop_
_entity.id
_entity.type
_entity.pdbx_description
1 polymer ?
#
loop_
_entity_poly.entity_id
_entity_poly.type
_entity_poly.pdbx_seq_one_letter_code
_entity_poly.pdbx_strand_id
1 'polypeptide(L)'
;DLSYVKEVEVKRNDAHSQWVWGAVTTTGRAFHDLKLLWEARHREDEYLGYLLNAYIAAGNAVRCACAGELYMDVGTLDGYHQALNFLRKQSPIREQAA
;
A
#
# COMPACT_ATOMS: atom_id res chain seq x y z
N ASP A 1 14.35 -1.00 8.53
CA ASP A 1 13.80 -0.32 9.71
C ASP A 1 12.43 0.27 9.44
N LEU A 2 11.54 0.23 10.44
CA LEU A 2 10.20 0.81 10.35
C LEU A 2 10.22 2.25 10.87
N SER A 3 9.64 3.19 10.11
CA SER A 3 9.48 4.60 10.49
C SER A 3 8.02 4.90 10.82
N TYR A 4 7.76 5.91 11.65
CA TYR A 4 6.39 6.37 11.92
C TYR A 4 5.87 7.24 10.77
N VAL A 5 4.64 6.96 10.35
CA VAL A 5 3.93 7.70 9.32
C VAL A 5 3.29 8.94 9.94
N LYS A 6 3.47 10.10 9.29
CA LYS A 6 2.82 11.36 9.69
C LYS A 6 1.48 11.57 8.97
N GLU A 7 1.45 11.27 7.69
CA GLU A 7 0.29 11.46 6.81
C GLU A 7 0.38 10.47 5.64
N VAL A 8 -0.78 10.03 5.16
CA VAL A 8 -0.95 9.27 3.92
C VAL A 8 -1.64 10.17 2.88
N GLU A 9 -0.93 10.49 1.81
CA GLU A 9 -1.45 11.35 0.73
C GLU A 9 -2.20 10.51 -0.30
N VAL A 10 -3.52 10.68 -0.36
CA VAL A 10 -4.39 9.89 -1.26
C VAL A 10 -4.66 10.66 -2.54
N LYS A 11 -4.24 10.09 -3.68
CA LYS A 11 -4.54 10.60 -5.04
C LYS A 11 -4.19 12.10 -5.24
N ARG A 12 -3.19 12.60 -4.52
CA ARG A 12 -2.70 13.97 -4.67
C ARG A 12 -1.80 14.10 -5.89
N ASN A 13 -2.10 15.06 -6.76
CA ASN A 13 -1.25 15.37 -7.92
C ASN A 13 0.10 16.00 -7.52
N ASP A 14 0.14 16.63 -6.33
CA ASP A 14 1.29 17.34 -5.76
C ASP A 14 1.86 16.62 -4.52
N ALA A 15 1.83 15.29 -4.51
CA ALA A 15 2.28 14.50 -3.36
C ALA A 15 3.73 14.85 -2.97
N HIS A 16 3.97 14.94 -1.65
CA HIS A 16 5.27 15.33 -1.09
C HIS A 16 6.33 14.22 -1.22
N SER A 17 5.92 13.01 -1.58
CA SER A 17 6.83 11.90 -1.86
C SER A 17 6.39 11.09 -3.07
N GLN A 18 7.35 10.46 -3.73
CA GLN A 18 7.09 9.49 -4.82
C GLN A 18 6.85 8.07 -4.29
N TRP A 19 6.77 7.89 -2.96
CA TRP A 19 6.67 6.56 -2.38
C TRP A 19 5.22 6.09 -2.32
N VAL A 20 4.94 4.99 -3.02
CA VAL A 20 3.61 4.38 -3.11
C VAL A 20 3.50 3.21 -2.15
N TRP A 21 2.36 3.12 -1.47
CA TRP A 21 2.06 2.01 -0.57
C TRP A 21 1.53 0.82 -1.35
N GLY A 22 2.28 -0.30 -1.33
CA GLY A 22 1.88 -1.51 -2.04
C GLY A 22 1.18 -2.57 -1.20
N ALA A 23 1.33 -2.52 0.13
CA ALA A 23 0.70 -3.47 1.04
C ALA A 23 0.56 -2.88 2.45
N VAL A 24 -0.41 -3.40 3.20
CA VAL A 24 -0.60 -3.09 4.62
C VAL A 24 -0.68 -4.41 5.39
N THR A 25 -0.01 -4.46 6.52
CA THR A 25 -0.17 -5.53 7.52
C THR A 25 -0.63 -4.93 8.83
N THR A 26 -1.40 -5.70 9.59
CA THR A 26 -1.98 -5.24 10.86
C THR A 26 -2.23 -6.41 11.78
N THR A 27 -2.29 -6.14 13.08
CA THR A 27 -2.80 -7.13 14.04
C THR A 27 -4.31 -7.20 13.97
N GLY A 28 -4.91 -8.30 14.41
CA GLY A 28 -6.38 -8.42 14.48
C GLY A 28 -7.03 -7.32 15.33
N ARG A 29 -6.36 -6.90 16.41
CA ARG A 29 -6.83 -5.78 17.25
C ARG A 29 -6.84 -4.46 16.48
N ALA A 30 -5.72 -4.10 15.87
CA ALA A 30 -5.66 -2.85 15.11
C ALA A 30 -6.61 -2.84 13.90
N PHE A 31 -6.86 -4.00 13.26
CA PHE A 31 -7.88 -4.11 12.21
C PHE A 31 -9.29 -3.88 12.76
N HIS A 32 -9.60 -4.41 13.94
CA HIS A 32 -10.87 -4.16 14.62
C HIS A 32 -11.03 -2.68 15.01
N ASP A 33 -9.98 -2.05 15.53
CA ASP A 33 -10.01 -0.63 15.91
C ASP A 33 -10.24 0.27 14.67
N LEU A 34 -9.62 -0.04 13.54
CA LEU A 34 -9.89 0.64 12.26
C LEU A 34 -11.33 0.46 11.80
N LYS A 35 -11.91 -0.74 11.94
CA LYS A 35 -13.33 -0.98 11.62
C LYS A 35 -14.25 -0.09 12.49
N LEU A 36 -14.02 -0.06 13.81
CA LEU A 36 -14.82 0.76 14.73
C LEU A 36 -14.73 2.24 14.38
N LEU A 37 -13.52 2.72 14.06
CA LEU A 37 -13.30 4.10 13.61
C LEU A 37 -14.07 4.39 12.32
N TRP A 38 -14.00 3.51 11.32
CA TRP A 38 -14.72 3.67 10.06
C TRP A 38 -16.24 3.70 10.26
N GLU A 39 -16.77 2.84 11.13
CA GLU A 39 -18.20 2.83 11.48
C GLU A 39 -18.63 4.12 12.20
N ALA A 40 -17.83 4.61 13.15
CA ALA A 40 -18.08 5.87 13.85
C ALA A 40 -18.03 7.10 12.92
N ARG A 41 -17.29 6.98 11.82
CA ARG A 41 -17.19 7.98 10.74
C ARG A 41 -18.26 7.76 9.65
N HIS A 42 -19.34 7.05 9.97
CA HIS A 42 -20.43 6.75 9.03
C HIS A 42 -19.98 6.07 7.73
N ARG A 43 -18.85 5.35 7.78
CA ARG A 43 -18.28 4.62 6.64
C ARG A 43 -17.91 5.53 5.46
N GLU A 44 -17.60 6.80 5.72
CA GLU A 44 -17.35 7.81 4.68
C GLU A 44 -15.98 7.66 3.98
N ASP A 45 -15.00 7.01 4.61
CA ASP A 45 -13.66 6.88 4.06
C ASP A 45 -13.64 5.86 2.90
N GLU A 46 -13.64 6.36 1.67
CA GLU A 46 -13.53 5.53 0.44
C GLU A 46 -12.17 4.84 0.31
N TYR A 47 -11.10 5.54 0.68
CA TYR A 47 -9.72 5.05 0.61
C TYR A 47 -9.18 4.76 2.00
N LEU A 48 -8.47 3.63 2.14
CA LEU A 48 -7.82 3.25 3.39
C LEU A 48 -6.89 4.34 3.94
N GLY A 49 -6.23 5.12 3.05
CA GLY A 49 -5.37 6.23 3.47
C GLY A 49 -6.10 7.32 4.28
N TYR A 50 -7.35 7.63 3.94
CA TYR A 50 -8.16 8.58 4.72
C TYR A 50 -8.47 8.03 6.12
N LEU A 51 -8.85 6.76 6.22
CA LEU A 51 -9.07 6.10 7.50
C LEU A 51 -7.79 6.03 8.35
N LEU A 52 -6.64 5.75 7.74
CA LEU A 52 -5.34 5.76 8.42
C LEU A 52 -4.97 7.16 8.92
N ASN A 53 -5.27 8.22 8.17
CA ASN A 53 -5.05 9.59 8.63
C ASN A 53 -5.93 9.92 9.84
N ALA A 54 -7.19 9.51 9.85
CA ALA A 54 -8.05 9.65 11.01
C ALA A 54 -7.52 8.85 12.22
N TYR A 55 -6.99 7.65 11.98
CA TYR A 55 -6.39 6.80 13.02
C TYR A 55 -5.14 7.45 13.64
N ILE A 56 -4.28 8.06 12.81
CA ILE A 56 -3.11 8.84 13.23
C ILE A 56 -3.53 10.10 14.00
N ALA A 57 -4.53 10.84 13.51
CA ALA A 57 -5.05 12.04 14.16
C ALA A 57 -5.64 11.75 15.56
N ALA A 58 -6.18 10.53 15.75
CA ALA A 58 -6.62 10.04 17.06
C ALA A 58 -5.46 9.62 17.99
N GLY A 59 -4.20 9.83 17.58
CA GLY A 59 -3.00 9.56 18.37
C GLY A 59 -2.42 8.15 18.22
N ASN A 60 -2.98 7.33 17.32
CA ASN A 60 -2.49 5.97 17.11
C ASN A 60 -1.28 5.95 16.16
N ALA A 61 -0.41 4.97 16.35
CA ALA A 61 0.77 4.83 15.51
C ALA A 61 0.50 3.99 14.25
N VAL A 62 0.96 4.51 13.11
CA VAL A 62 1.14 3.76 11.87
C VAL A 62 2.62 3.74 11.55
N ARG A 63 3.15 2.57 11.16
CA ARG A 63 4.56 2.40 10.81
C ARG A 63 4.69 1.88 9.39
N CYS A 64 5.77 2.26 8.73
CA CYS A 64 6.03 1.91 7.35
C CYS A 64 7.51 1.58 7.12
N ALA A 65 7.78 0.79 6.09
CA ALA A 65 9.12 0.61 5.53
C ALA A 65 9.02 0.84 4.02
N CYS A 66 9.93 1.63 3.47
CA CYS A 66 10.15 1.69 2.03
C CYS A 66 10.76 0.36 1.61
N ALA A 67 9.93 -0.53 1.08
CA ALA A 67 10.31 -1.87 0.69
C ALA A 67 9.99 -2.09 -0.79
N GLY A 68 10.90 -2.80 -1.47
CA GLY A 68 10.84 -3.00 -2.92
C GLY A 68 11.54 -1.88 -3.70
N GLU A 69 11.91 -2.21 -4.93
CA GLU A 69 12.57 -1.29 -5.87
C GLU A 69 11.63 -0.84 -6.99
N LEU A 70 10.56 -1.61 -7.21
CA LEU A 70 9.64 -1.43 -8.32
C LEU A 70 8.21 -1.74 -7.89
N TYR A 71 7.30 -0.83 -8.21
CA TYR A 71 5.86 -1.00 -8.03
C TYR A 71 5.22 -1.04 -9.42
N MET A 72 4.32 -2.01 -9.66
CA MET A 72 3.60 -2.13 -10.92
C MET A 72 2.10 -2.24 -10.67
N ASP A 73 1.33 -1.36 -11.31
CA ASP A 73 -0.12 -1.39 -11.25
C ASP A 73 -0.70 -2.36 -12.29
N VAL A 74 -1.02 -3.57 -11.84
CA VAL A 74 -1.60 -4.62 -12.69
C VAL A 74 -3.11 -4.45 -12.92
N GLY A 75 -3.72 -3.36 -12.45
CA GLY A 75 -5.12 -3.01 -12.72
C GLY A 75 -5.37 -2.47 -14.13
N THR A 76 -4.30 -2.18 -14.89
CA THR A 76 -4.37 -1.72 -16.27
C THR A 76 -3.79 -2.75 -17.23
N LEU A 77 -4.23 -2.78 -18.50
CA LEU A 77 -3.67 -3.68 -19.50
C LEU A 77 -2.17 -3.46 -19.71
N ASP A 78 -1.76 -2.20 -19.75
CA ASP A 78 -0.35 -1.83 -19.92
C ASP A 78 0.48 -2.28 -18.71
N GLY A 79 0.06 -1.95 -17.49
CA GLY A 79 0.75 -2.38 -16.28
C GLY A 79 0.78 -3.90 -16.08
N TYR A 80 -0.27 -4.61 -16.50
CA TYR A 80 -0.28 -6.07 -16.55
C TYR A 80 0.79 -6.62 -17.51
N HIS A 81 0.90 -6.07 -18.72
CA HIS A 81 1.95 -6.46 -19.66
C HIS A 81 3.35 -6.14 -19.15
N GLN A 82 3.53 -4.99 -18.49
CA GLN A 82 4.79 -4.61 -17.85
C GLN A 82 5.21 -5.65 -16.80
N ALA A 83 4.28 -6.06 -15.92
CA ALA A 83 4.53 -7.07 -14.90
C ALA A 83 4.91 -8.44 -15.50
N LEU A 84 4.19 -8.90 -16.52
CA LEU A 84 4.53 -10.16 -17.21
C LEU A 84 5.91 -10.11 -17.85
N ASN A 85 6.24 -9.01 -18.52
CA ASN A 85 7.54 -8.84 -19.16
C ASN A 85 8.68 -8.80 -18.14
N PHE A 86 8.47 -8.15 -16.99
CA PHE A 86 9.41 -8.14 -15.89
C PHE A 86 9.68 -9.56 -15.37
N LEU A 87 8.63 -10.33 -15.08
CA LEU A 87 8.77 -11.72 -14.60
C LEU A 87 9.46 -12.64 -15.62
N ARG A 88 9.18 -12.47 -16.91
CA ARG A 88 9.84 -13.22 -17.99
C ARG A 88 11.35 -12.95 -18.05
N LYS A 89 11.76 -11.69 -17.88
CA LYS A 89 13.18 -11.31 -17.84
C LYS A 89 13.88 -11.84 -16.59
N GLN A 90 13.15 -11.96 -15.48
CA GLN A 90 13.69 -12.45 -14.21
C GLN A 90 13.72 -13.97 -14.09
N SER A 91 12.93 -14.68 -14.89
CA SER A 91 12.99 -16.13 -14.93
C SER A 91 14.32 -16.52 -15.57
N PRO A 92 15.29 -17.08 -14.81
CA PRO A 92 16.35 -17.82 -15.46
C PRO A 92 15.64 -18.97 -16.12
N ILE A 93 15.65 -18.92 -17.43
CA ILE A 93 15.31 -19.99 -18.35
C ILE A 93 15.28 -21.36 -17.64
N ARG A 94 14.08 -21.96 -17.55
CA ARG A 94 13.87 -23.40 -17.29
C ARG A 94 14.39 -24.25 -18.49
N GLU A 95 15.52 -23.90 -19.10
CA GLU A 95 16.25 -24.72 -20.09
C GLU A 95 17.47 -25.31 -19.38
N GLN A 96 17.23 -26.36 -18.61
CA GLN A 96 18.19 -27.42 -18.30
C GLN A 96 17.41 -28.56 -17.63
N ALA A 97 16.38 -29.06 -18.33
CA ALA A 97 15.70 -30.31 -18.01
C ALA A 97 14.90 -30.78 -19.24
N ALA A 98 15.61 -31.09 -20.32
CA ALA A 98 15.16 -31.96 -21.40
C ALA A 98 16.40 -32.58 -22.06
#